data_AF-A0A5B6UXV8-F1
#
_entry.id   AF-A0A5B6UXV8-F1
#
_cell.length_a   1.000
_cell.length_b   1.000
_cell.length_c   1.000
_cell.angle_alpha   90.00
_cell.angle_beta   90.00
_cell.angle_gamma   90.00
#
_symmetry.space_group_name_H-M   'P 1'
#
loop_
_entity.id
_entity.type
_entity.pdbx_description
1 polymer ?
#
loop_
_entity_poly.entity_id
_entity_poly.type
_entity_poly.pdbx_seq_one_letter_code
_entity_poly.pdbx_strand_id
1 'polypeptide(L)'
;MAAYQLFLSTPTHGLSFYLLHDNYSGFETGGKLFANDGYNFARKWLQSHPKFITNSLYIAGDSYAGKFVPIIVQAISDGIKEDYVPASNLKQLLQGYLVGNPATGSKYDDNSKIPFYNRIALISDELIKTLCFDTSDNINYNYLSAKRNCKEEYVEVDMSNVKCAKDLEVITKCIAYVNKPHILEPRCPSDFNPSDIWSIKGNISRNT
;
A
#
# COMPACT_ATOMS: atom_id res chain seq x y z
N MET A 1 22.89 15.00 -1.36
CA MET A 1 21.96 16.12 -1.59
C MET A 1 21.05 16.21 -0.36
N ALA A 2 20.88 17.39 0.23
CA ALA A 2 19.99 17.59 1.38
C ALA A 2 18.73 18.34 0.91
N ALA A 3 17.57 18.00 1.47
CA ALA A 3 16.29 18.64 1.16
C ALA A 3 15.62 19.13 2.45
N TYR A 4 14.83 20.20 2.34
CA TYR A 4 13.93 20.61 3.42
C TYR A 4 12.68 19.74 3.38
N GLN A 5 12.42 19.00 4.45
CA GLN A 5 11.28 18.11 4.56
C GLN A 5 10.19 18.73 5.41
N LEU A 6 8.96 18.71 4.91
CA LEU A 6 7.77 19.20 5.60
C LEU A 6 6.79 18.04 5.72
N PHE A 7 6.52 17.63 6.96
CA PHE A 7 5.56 16.56 7.24
C PHE A 7 4.17 17.16 7.44
N LEU A 8 3.19 16.64 6.72
CA LEU A 8 1.81 17.10 6.75
C LEU A 8 0.90 15.97 7.25
N SER A 9 0.17 16.25 8.34
CA SER A 9 -0.91 15.38 8.80
C SER A 9 -2.21 15.80 8.13
N THR A 10 -2.65 15.03 7.12
CA THR A 10 -3.94 15.22 6.43
C THR A 10 -4.82 13.98 6.52
N PRO A 11 -6.16 14.11 6.51
CA PRO A 11 -6.93 15.35 6.44
C PRO A 11 -7.17 15.99 7.82
N THR A 12 -7.54 17.28 7.83
CA THR A 12 -7.70 18.12 9.03
C THR A 12 -8.76 17.64 10.05
N HIS A 13 -9.63 16.69 9.67
CA HIS A 13 -10.73 16.18 10.49
C HIS A 13 -10.47 14.79 11.11
N GLY A 14 -9.20 14.43 11.27
CA GLY A 14 -8.82 13.16 11.88
C GLY A 14 -8.86 12.00 10.89
N LEU A 15 -8.02 11.00 11.15
CA LEU A 15 -7.88 9.77 10.37
C LEU A 15 -9.21 9.00 10.33
N SER A 16 -10.09 9.33 9.40
CA SER A 16 -11.18 8.44 9.04
C SER A 16 -10.77 7.64 7.81
N PHE A 17 -9.94 6.62 8.04
CA PHE A 17 -9.85 5.46 7.16
C PHE A 17 -11.26 4.90 6.82
N TYR A 18 -12.26 5.18 7.66
CA TYR A 18 -13.65 4.75 7.52
C TYR A 18 -14.48 5.50 6.47
N LEU A 19 -14.10 6.71 6.03
CA LEU A 19 -14.84 7.44 5.00
C LEU A 19 -14.41 7.10 3.56
N LEU A 20 -13.34 6.32 3.40
CA LEU A 20 -12.87 5.83 2.11
C LEU A 20 -13.33 4.38 1.94
N HIS A 21 -14.64 4.15 1.91
CA HIS A 21 -15.12 2.97 1.20
C HIS A 21 -14.68 3.11 -0.26
N ASP A 22 -14.18 2.03 -0.87
CA ASP A 22 -13.76 2.01 -2.29
C ASP A 22 -14.94 2.22 -3.28
N ASN A 23 -16.08 2.76 -2.81
CA ASN A 23 -17.10 3.25 -3.70
C ASN A 23 -16.61 4.56 -4.36
N TYR A 24 -16.92 4.68 -5.65
CA TYR A 24 -16.48 5.79 -6.48
C TYR A 24 -16.87 7.16 -5.90
N SER A 25 -18.05 7.27 -5.27
CA SER A 25 -18.55 8.50 -4.66
C SER A 25 -17.79 8.94 -3.38
N GLY A 26 -17.41 7.99 -2.52
CA GLY A 26 -16.60 8.27 -1.33
C GLY A 26 -15.17 8.66 -1.69
N PHE A 27 -14.61 8.02 -2.72
CA PHE A 27 -13.30 8.39 -3.28
C PHE A 27 -13.32 9.77 -3.94
N GLU A 28 -14.35 10.13 -4.72
CA GLU A 28 -14.45 11.47 -5.31
C GLU A 28 -14.58 12.56 -4.23
N THR A 29 -15.38 12.30 -3.20
CA THR A 29 -15.60 13.26 -2.10
C THR A 29 -14.32 13.40 -1.26
N GLY A 30 -13.70 12.28 -0.89
CA GLY A 30 -12.44 12.27 -0.14
C GLY A 30 -11.27 12.84 -0.94
N GLY A 31 -11.14 12.48 -2.21
CA GLY A 31 -10.11 12.96 -3.12
C GLY A 31 -10.16 14.48 -3.30
N LYS A 32 -11.34 15.07 -3.48
CA LYS A 32 -11.51 16.53 -3.53
C LYS A 32 -11.07 17.22 -2.23
N LEU A 33 -11.38 16.62 -1.08
CA LEU A 33 -10.94 17.15 0.22
C LEU A 33 -9.41 17.11 0.34
N PHE A 34 -8.77 15.98 0.01
CA PHE A 34 -7.30 15.87 0.03
C PHE A 34 -6.63 16.85 -0.94
N ALA A 35 -7.15 16.98 -2.16
CA ALA A 35 -6.69 17.96 -3.14
C ALA A 35 -6.73 19.38 -2.56
N ASN A 36 -7.88 19.77 -2.01
CA ASN A 36 -8.08 21.11 -1.49
C ASN A 36 -7.23 21.40 -0.25
N ASP A 37 -7.16 20.46 0.71
CA ASP A 37 -6.35 20.61 1.92
C ASP A 37 -4.86 20.70 1.57
N GLY A 38 -4.36 19.78 0.73
CA GLY A 38 -2.96 19.76 0.30
C GLY A 38 -2.55 21.01 -0.49
N TYR A 39 -3.39 21.42 -1.44
CA TYR A 39 -3.17 22.65 -2.21
C TYR A 39 -3.16 23.90 -1.31
N ASN A 40 -4.15 24.04 -0.42
CA ASN A 40 -4.25 25.19 0.47
C ASN A 40 -3.12 25.24 1.48
N PHE A 41 -2.69 24.09 2.01
CA PHE A 41 -1.53 24.02 2.88
C PHE A 41 -0.28 24.51 2.16
N ALA A 42 0.06 23.94 1.00
CA ALA A 42 1.26 24.32 0.26
C ALA A 42 1.27 25.81 -0.11
N ARG A 43 0.12 26.34 -0.55
CA ARG A 43 -0.06 27.76 -0.85
C ARG A 43 0.17 28.64 0.39
N LYS A 44 -0.54 28.40 1.49
CA LYS A 44 -0.45 29.22 2.72
C LYS A 44 0.93 29.09 3.38
N TRP A 45 1.56 27.92 3.29
CA TRP A 45 2.90 27.70 3.82
C TRP A 45 3.95 28.52 3.06
N LEU A 46 3.91 28.53 1.72
CA LEU A 46 4.82 29.34 0.91
C LEU A 46 4.58 30.84 1.08
N GLN A 47 3.33 31.28 1.25
CA GLN A 47 3.01 32.68 1.56
C GLN A 47 3.62 33.13 2.90
N SER A 48 3.60 32.26 3.92
CA SER A 48 4.22 32.56 5.22
C SER A 48 5.74 32.32 5.24
N HIS A 49 6.29 31.62 4.25
CA HIS A 49 7.72 31.31 4.14
C HIS A 49 8.29 31.68 2.75
N PRO A 50 8.28 32.97 2.37
CA PRO A 50 8.63 33.42 1.01
C PRO A 50 10.05 33.04 0.56
N LYS A 51 10.97 32.80 1.51
CA LYS A 51 12.34 32.33 1.23
C LYS A 51 12.42 30.98 0.50
N PHE A 52 11.33 30.21 0.46
CA PHE A 52 11.26 28.92 -0.23
C PHE A 52 10.65 29.01 -1.65
N ILE A 53 10.21 30.19 -2.10
CA ILE A 53 9.61 30.36 -3.44
C ILE A 53 10.62 30.12 -4.57
N THR A 54 11.92 30.14 -4.29
CA THR A 54 12.96 29.80 -5.28
C THR A 54 13.26 28.30 -5.35
N ASN A 55 12.70 27.50 -4.44
CA ASN A 55 13.03 26.08 -4.33
C ASN A 55 12.10 25.20 -5.16
N SER A 56 12.66 24.12 -5.69
CA SER A 56 11.88 23.03 -6.27
C SER A 56 10.98 22.38 -5.21
N LEU A 57 9.71 22.22 -5.55
CA LEU A 57 8.72 21.52 -4.73
C LEU A 57 8.55 20.09 -5.25
N TYR A 58 8.61 19.13 -4.33
CA TYR A 58 8.25 17.74 -4.56
C TYR A 58 7.21 17.33 -3.53
N ILE A 59 6.19 16.61 -3.96
CA ILE A 59 5.20 16.01 -3.06
C ILE A 59 5.51 14.54 -2.91
N ALA A 60 5.69 14.06 -1.68
CA ALA A 60 6.02 12.66 -1.43
C ALA A 60 5.05 12.01 -0.45
N GLY A 61 4.88 10.71 -0.58
CA GLY A 61 4.10 9.90 0.36
C GLY A 61 4.44 8.43 0.25
N ASP A 62 3.95 7.64 1.19
CA ASP A 62 4.14 6.19 1.24
C ASP A 62 2.81 5.48 1.51
N SER A 63 2.71 4.20 1.12
CA SER A 63 1.55 3.35 1.40
C SER A 63 0.26 3.95 0.84
N TYR A 64 -0.74 4.20 1.68
CA TYR A 64 -2.03 4.75 1.27
C TYR A 64 -1.94 6.16 0.64
N ALA A 65 -0.82 6.85 0.86
CA ALA A 65 -0.53 8.12 0.19
C ALA A 65 -0.39 8.01 -1.33
N GLY A 66 -0.18 6.79 -1.85
CA GLY A 66 -0.29 6.49 -3.28
C GLY A 66 -1.61 6.93 -3.91
N LYS A 67 -2.72 6.95 -3.13
CA LYS A 67 -4.02 7.40 -3.61
C LYS A 67 -4.15 8.93 -3.67
N PHE A 68 -3.62 9.66 -2.68
CA PHE A 68 -3.88 11.11 -2.56
C PHE A 68 -2.73 12.02 -3.00
N VAL A 69 -1.47 11.56 -2.99
CA VAL A 69 -0.34 12.34 -3.51
C VAL A 69 -0.57 12.73 -4.99
N PRO A 70 -0.93 11.80 -5.89
CA PRO A 70 -1.23 12.16 -7.29
C PRO A 70 -2.39 13.14 -7.41
N ILE A 71 -3.41 13.02 -6.54
CA ILE A 71 -4.58 13.93 -6.52
C ILE A 71 -4.17 15.36 -6.15
N ILE A 72 -3.31 15.53 -5.13
CA ILE A 72 -2.80 16.85 -4.72
C ILE A 72 -1.93 17.45 -5.84
N VAL A 73 -1.04 16.64 -6.41
CA VAL A 73 -0.15 17.05 -7.51
C VAL A 73 -0.96 17.50 -8.72
N GLN A 74 -2.01 16.76 -9.06
CA GLN A 74 -2.93 17.13 -10.13
C GLN A 74 -3.61 18.47 -9.84
N ALA A 75 -4.13 18.67 -8.62
CA ALA A 75 -4.75 19.93 -8.22
C ALA A 75 -3.79 21.13 -8.29
N ILE A 76 -2.51 20.93 -7.91
CA ILE A 76 -1.45 21.95 -8.05
C ILE A 76 -1.15 22.23 -9.53
N SER A 77 -1.05 21.18 -10.35
CA SER A 77 -0.73 21.27 -11.78
C SER A 77 -1.84 21.96 -12.57
N ASP A 78 -3.09 21.64 -12.26
CA ASP A 78 -4.26 22.25 -12.90
C ASP A 78 -4.43 23.71 -12.49
N GLY A 79 -3.95 24.07 -11.29
CA GLY A 79 -4.12 25.39 -10.71
C GLY A 79 -5.61 25.65 -10.52
N ILE A 80 -6.18 25.14 -9.42
CA ILE A 80 -7.62 25.21 -9.11
C ILE A 80 -8.19 26.56 -9.57
N LYS A 81 -9.13 26.51 -10.52
CA LYS A 81 -9.77 27.64 -11.23
C LYS A 81 -10.70 28.48 -10.34
N GLU A 82 -10.40 28.65 -9.05
CA GLU A 82 -11.17 29.57 -8.22
C GLU A 82 -10.55 30.97 -8.30
N ASP A 83 -11.39 31.94 -8.71
CA ASP A 83 -11.08 33.30 -9.13
C ASP A 83 -10.48 34.23 -8.05
N TYR A 84 -9.91 33.71 -6.97
CA TYR A 84 -9.33 34.54 -5.92
C TYR A 84 -7.93 34.09 -5.53
N VAL A 85 -7.01 35.03 -5.74
CA VAL A 85 -5.63 35.16 -5.26
C VAL A 85 -4.56 34.73 -6.29
N PRO A 86 -3.65 35.65 -6.68
CA PRO A 86 -2.55 35.29 -7.57
C PRO A 86 -1.64 34.27 -6.88
N ALA A 87 -1.58 33.06 -7.44
CA ALA A 87 -0.49 32.14 -7.17
C ALA A 87 0.77 32.75 -7.83
N SER A 88 1.72 33.23 -7.03
CA SER A 88 3.12 33.18 -7.48
C SER A 88 3.44 31.69 -7.63
N ASN A 89 3.30 31.22 -8.88
CA ASN A 89 2.75 29.92 -9.27
C ASN A 89 3.32 28.70 -8.52
N LEU A 90 2.55 28.12 -7.59
CA LEU A 90 2.82 26.82 -6.98
C LEU A 90 3.09 25.73 -8.03
N LYS A 91 2.37 25.80 -9.15
CA LYS A 91 2.57 25.00 -10.36
C LYS A 91 4.00 25.07 -10.92
N GLN A 92 4.63 26.25 -10.91
CA GLN A 92 5.99 26.43 -11.44
C GLN A 92 7.05 25.83 -10.50
N LEU A 93 6.75 25.76 -9.20
CA LEU A 93 7.65 25.18 -8.21
C LEU A 93 7.61 23.65 -8.24
N LEU A 94 6.44 23.08 -8.52
CA LEU A 94 6.22 21.64 -8.60
C LEU A 94 7.09 21.00 -9.69
N GLN A 95 8.07 20.20 -9.29
CA GLN A 95 8.94 19.45 -10.20
C GLN A 95 8.52 17.99 -10.36
N GLY A 96 7.78 17.46 -9.39
CA GLY A 96 7.30 16.08 -9.45
C GLY A 96 6.79 15.58 -8.11
N TYR A 97 6.58 14.28 -8.06
CA TYR A 97 6.14 13.60 -6.86
C TYR A 97 6.78 12.22 -6.74
N LEU A 98 6.78 11.70 -5.51
CA LEU A 98 7.30 10.38 -5.19
C LEU A 98 6.26 9.63 -4.37
N VAL A 99 5.96 8.40 -4.75
CA VAL A 99 5.13 7.51 -3.93
C VAL A 99 5.91 6.23 -3.64
N GLY A 100 6.22 6.02 -2.37
CA GLY A 100 6.76 4.77 -1.84
C GLY A 100 5.64 3.75 -1.67
N ASN A 101 5.92 2.48 -1.99
CA ASN A 101 5.02 1.33 -1.80
C ASN A 101 3.51 1.66 -1.95
N PRO A 102 3.09 2.30 -3.06
CA PRO A 102 1.79 2.96 -3.11
C PRO A 102 0.64 1.97 -3.17
N ALA A 103 -0.47 2.32 -2.51
CA ALA A 103 -1.78 1.82 -2.92
C ALA A 103 -2.20 2.53 -4.21
N THR A 104 -2.42 1.77 -5.29
CA THR A 104 -2.81 2.29 -6.61
C THR A 104 -4.17 1.76 -7.05
N GLY A 105 -4.54 0.55 -6.63
CA GLY A 105 -5.83 -0.07 -6.87
C GLY A 105 -5.82 -1.53 -6.45
N SER A 106 -6.77 -1.94 -5.61
CA SER A 106 -6.82 -3.28 -5.01
C SER A 106 -6.78 -4.39 -6.06
N LYS A 107 -7.51 -4.23 -7.17
CA LYS A 107 -7.47 -5.17 -8.29
C LYS A 107 -6.05 -5.44 -8.82
N TYR A 108 -5.19 -4.43 -8.90
CA TYR A 108 -3.83 -4.61 -9.41
C TYR A 108 -2.87 -4.98 -8.29
N ASP A 109 -2.92 -4.22 -7.20
CA ASP A 109 -2.03 -4.37 -6.04
C ASP A 109 -2.20 -5.76 -5.39
N ASP A 110 -3.43 -6.19 -5.14
CA ASP A 110 -3.71 -7.47 -4.48
C ASP A 110 -3.54 -8.66 -5.44
N ASN A 111 -3.93 -8.52 -6.71
CA ASN A 111 -3.76 -9.59 -7.70
C ASN A 111 -2.28 -9.89 -7.98
N SER A 112 -1.41 -8.88 -7.88
CA SER A 112 0.04 -9.04 -8.05
C SER A 112 0.71 -9.85 -6.93
N LYS A 113 0.06 -10.00 -5.76
CA LYS A 113 0.66 -10.65 -4.58
C LYS A 113 0.93 -12.13 -4.81
N ILE A 114 0.02 -12.86 -5.44
CA ILE A 114 0.21 -14.31 -5.67
C ILE A 114 1.43 -14.57 -6.58
N PRO A 115 1.55 -13.91 -7.76
CA PRO A 115 2.77 -13.99 -8.56
C PRO A 115 4.04 -13.51 -7.82
N PHE A 116 3.94 -12.46 -6.99
CA PHE A 116 5.07 -12.00 -6.18
C PHE A 116 5.54 -13.09 -5.21
N TYR A 117 4.64 -13.68 -4.42
CA TYR A 117 4.94 -14.75 -3.47
C TYR A 117 5.55 -15.99 -4.14
N ASN A 118 5.10 -16.31 -5.35
CA ASN A 118 5.72 -17.37 -6.14
C ASN A 118 7.17 -17.03 -6.53
N ARG A 119 7.44 -15.82 -7.04
CA ARG A 119 8.78 -15.39 -7.47
C ARG A 119 9.82 -15.36 -6.36
N ILE A 120 9.38 -15.22 -5.11
CA ILE A 120 10.25 -15.26 -3.92
C ILE A 120 10.19 -16.61 -3.19
N ALA A 121 9.67 -17.66 -3.85
CA ALA A 121 9.59 -19.02 -3.35
C ALA A 121 8.76 -19.21 -2.05
N LEU A 122 7.83 -18.30 -1.74
CA LEU A 122 6.84 -18.51 -0.67
C LEU A 122 5.71 -19.45 -1.11
N ILE A 123 5.46 -19.57 -2.42
CA ILE A 123 4.51 -20.52 -2.99
C ILE A 123 5.20 -21.24 -4.16
N SER A 124 5.28 -22.57 -4.12
CA SER A 124 5.95 -23.35 -5.16
C SER A 124 5.17 -23.42 -6.48
N ASP A 125 5.89 -23.45 -7.60
CA ASP A 125 5.34 -23.74 -8.95
C ASP A 125 4.66 -25.11 -8.99
N GLU A 126 5.39 -26.13 -8.54
CA GLU A 126 4.94 -27.51 -8.46
C GLU A 126 5.43 -28.10 -7.14
N LEU A 127 4.53 -28.13 -6.16
CA LEU A 127 4.58 -28.97 -4.96
C LEU A 127 5.96 -29.19 -4.33
N ILE A 128 6.49 -28.19 -3.62
CA ILE A 128 7.38 -28.50 -2.48
C ILE A 128 6.49 -28.67 -1.26
N LYS A 129 6.20 -29.93 -0.95
CA LYS A 129 5.44 -30.47 0.20
C LYS A 129 5.83 -29.90 1.58
N THR A 130 6.89 -29.10 1.66
CA THR A 130 7.60 -28.80 2.92
C THR A 130 7.44 -27.38 3.43
N LEU A 131 6.90 -26.43 2.65
CA LEU A 131 6.71 -25.03 3.11
C LEU A 131 5.24 -24.65 3.30
N CYS A 132 4.38 -25.12 2.40
CA CYS A 132 2.94 -24.94 2.46
C CYS A 132 2.32 -26.33 2.63
N PHE A 133 2.13 -26.84 3.86
CA PHE A 133 1.01 -27.71 4.26
C PHE A 133 1.28 -28.62 5.47
N ASP A 134 0.28 -28.63 6.35
CA ASP A 134 -0.28 -29.82 7.00
C ASP A 134 -1.62 -30.10 6.30
N THR A 135 -1.65 -30.98 5.28
CA THR A 135 -2.93 -31.51 4.75
C THR A 135 -2.81 -32.99 4.44
N SER A 136 -3.75 -33.75 5.00
CA SER A 136 -4.00 -35.17 4.80
C SER A 136 -4.53 -35.53 3.41
N ASP A 137 -4.86 -34.56 2.56
CA ASP A 137 -5.46 -34.77 1.25
C ASP A 137 -4.41 -34.68 0.14
N ASN A 138 -4.32 -35.74 -0.66
CA ASN A 138 -3.33 -35.95 -1.72
C ASN A 138 -3.63 -35.10 -2.97
N ILE A 139 -3.81 -33.78 -2.82
CA ILE A 139 -4.26 -32.87 -3.88
C ILE A 139 -3.19 -31.83 -4.24
N ASN A 140 -2.93 -31.67 -5.54
CA ASN A 140 -1.92 -30.78 -6.12
C ASN A 140 -2.43 -29.33 -6.32
N TYR A 141 -2.79 -28.63 -5.26
CA TYR A 141 -3.05 -27.17 -5.32
C TYR A 141 -1.72 -26.40 -5.17
N ASN A 142 -1.38 -25.54 -6.13
CA ASN A 142 -0.11 -24.79 -6.18
C ASN A 142 -0.24 -23.55 -7.08
N TYR A 143 0.84 -22.77 -7.23
CA TYR A 143 0.81 -21.55 -8.05
C TYR A 143 0.38 -21.83 -9.51
N LEU A 144 0.88 -22.89 -10.15
CA LEU A 144 0.51 -23.23 -11.53
C LEU A 144 -0.96 -23.67 -11.65
N SER A 145 -1.49 -24.35 -10.63
CA SER A 145 -2.92 -24.68 -10.52
C SER A 145 -3.77 -23.43 -10.40
N ALA A 146 -3.44 -22.54 -9.46
CA ALA A 146 -4.13 -21.27 -9.26
C ALA A 146 -4.09 -20.41 -10.53
N LYS A 147 -2.91 -20.26 -11.15
CA LYS A 147 -2.72 -19.52 -12.39
C LYS A 147 -3.68 -19.99 -13.49
N ARG A 148 -3.80 -21.31 -13.66
CA ARG A 148 -4.66 -21.93 -14.67
C ARG A 148 -6.14 -21.83 -14.32
N ASN A 149 -6.52 -22.22 -13.10
CA ASN A 149 -7.91 -22.33 -12.70
C ASN A 149 -8.55 -20.96 -12.46
N CYS A 150 -7.78 -19.99 -11.99
CA CYS A 150 -8.20 -18.62 -11.74
C CYS A 150 -7.93 -17.66 -12.91
N LYS A 151 -7.28 -18.11 -13.98
CA LYS A 151 -6.99 -17.31 -15.20
C LYS A 151 -6.25 -15.99 -14.89
N GLU A 152 -5.28 -16.06 -13.99
CA GLU A 152 -4.50 -14.89 -13.53
C GLU A 152 -5.32 -13.77 -12.84
N GLU A 153 -6.53 -14.07 -12.39
CA GLU A 153 -7.37 -13.20 -11.56
C GLU A 153 -7.59 -13.87 -10.19
N TYR A 154 -7.20 -13.21 -9.10
CA TYR A 154 -7.13 -13.77 -7.75
C TYR A 154 -7.88 -12.93 -6.71
N VAL A 155 -8.47 -11.79 -7.13
CA VAL A 155 -9.18 -10.86 -6.26
C VAL A 155 -10.67 -10.88 -6.61
N GLU A 156 -10.99 -10.59 -7.87
CA GLU A 156 -12.36 -10.51 -8.39
C GLU A 156 -12.76 -11.86 -9.01
N VAL A 157 -12.73 -12.93 -8.20
CA VAL A 157 -12.94 -14.30 -8.67
C VAL A 157 -14.39 -14.75 -8.63
N ASP A 158 -14.77 -15.56 -9.62
CA ASP A 158 -16.05 -16.29 -9.61
C ASP A 158 -15.97 -17.47 -8.62
N MET A 159 -16.63 -17.31 -7.47
CA MET A 159 -16.65 -18.31 -6.41
C MET A 159 -17.35 -19.63 -6.80
N SER A 160 -18.10 -19.65 -7.92
CA SER A 160 -18.65 -20.91 -8.46
C SER A 160 -17.58 -21.81 -9.09
N ASN A 161 -16.42 -21.24 -9.44
CA ASN A 161 -15.24 -21.99 -9.85
C ASN A 161 -14.57 -22.64 -8.64
N VAL A 162 -15.10 -23.79 -8.24
CA VAL A 162 -14.63 -24.57 -7.08
C VAL A 162 -13.13 -24.85 -7.12
N LYS A 163 -12.53 -25.03 -8.32
CA LYS A 163 -11.09 -25.28 -8.44
C LYS A 163 -10.28 -24.04 -8.05
N CYS A 164 -10.65 -22.87 -8.59
CA CYS A 164 -10.00 -21.62 -8.22
C CYS A 164 -10.19 -21.27 -6.73
N ALA A 165 -11.42 -21.43 -6.21
CA ALA A 165 -11.69 -21.17 -4.80
C ALA A 165 -10.80 -22.02 -3.87
N LYS A 166 -10.62 -23.31 -4.19
CA LYS A 166 -9.73 -24.20 -3.43
C LYS A 166 -8.26 -23.82 -3.57
N ASP A 167 -7.79 -23.49 -4.78
CA ASP A 167 -6.42 -23.00 -4.99
C ASP A 167 -6.12 -21.76 -4.14
N LEU A 168 -7.05 -20.80 -4.08
CA LEU A 168 -6.92 -19.57 -3.30
C LEU A 168 -6.99 -19.82 -1.79
N GLU A 169 -7.86 -20.72 -1.34
CA GLU A 169 -7.94 -21.11 0.07
C GLU A 169 -6.60 -21.67 0.56
N VAL A 170 -6.00 -22.55 -0.23
CA VAL A 170 -4.71 -23.16 0.03
C VAL A 170 -3.59 -22.12 0.08
N ILE A 171 -3.51 -21.26 -0.95
CA ILE A 171 -2.51 -20.21 -1.01
C ILE A 171 -2.64 -19.28 0.20
N THR A 172 -3.87 -18.87 0.55
CA THR A 172 -4.16 -18.00 1.68
C THR A 172 -3.66 -18.58 3.00
N LYS A 173 -3.85 -19.88 3.22
CA LYS A 173 -3.32 -20.58 4.39
C LYS A 173 -1.79 -20.55 4.42
N CYS A 174 -1.13 -20.76 3.28
CA CYS A 174 0.34 -20.76 3.24
C CYS A 174 0.94 -19.39 3.59
N ILE A 175 0.34 -18.31 3.09
CA ILE A 175 0.86 -16.95 3.31
C ILE A 175 0.31 -16.28 4.58
N ALA A 176 -0.45 -17.00 5.42
CA ALA A 176 -1.18 -16.41 6.56
C ALA A 176 -0.24 -15.74 7.58
N TYR A 177 0.94 -16.33 7.81
CA TYR A 177 1.92 -15.86 8.77
C TYR A 177 2.97 -14.90 8.19
N VAL A 178 2.95 -14.67 6.87
CA VAL A 178 3.85 -13.74 6.22
C VAL A 178 3.59 -12.33 6.75
N ASN A 179 4.65 -11.66 7.18
CA ASN A 179 4.61 -10.24 7.50
C ASN A 179 4.49 -9.46 6.18
N LYS A 180 3.25 -9.06 5.84
CA LYS A 180 2.94 -8.44 4.53
C LYS A 180 3.76 -7.17 4.25
N PRO A 181 3.97 -6.25 5.21
CA PRO A 181 4.90 -5.12 5.05
C PRO A 181 6.36 -5.53 4.80
N HIS A 182 6.84 -6.59 5.47
CA HIS A 182 8.25 -6.99 5.45
C HIS A 182 8.40 -8.51 5.52
N ILE A 183 8.42 -9.17 4.36
CA ILE A 183 8.38 -10.65 4.25
C ILE A 183 9.52 -11.41 4.95
N LEU A 184 10.65 -10.74 5.20
CA LEU A 184 11.83 -11.33 5.87
C LEU A 184 11.80 -11.16 7.40
N GLU A 185 10.91 -10.30 7.90
CA GLU A 185 10.81 -9.98 9.32
C GLU A 185 9.71 -10.81 9.97
N PRO A 186 9.89 -11.22 11.24
CA PRO A 186 8.84 -11.90 11.97
C PRO A 186 7.60 -11.01 12.07
N ARG A 187 6.44 -11.64 12.05
CA ARG A 187 5.18 -10.94 12.31
C ARG A 187 5.09 -10.65 13.81
N CYS A 188 5.23 -9.39 14.21
CA CYS A 188 5.01 -8.97 15.59
C CYS A 188 3.51 -9.10 15.94
N PRO A 189 3.12 -9.90 16.94
CA PRO A 189 1.75 -9.97 17.40
C PRO A 189 1.28 -8.61 17.95
N SER A 190 0.02 -8.25 17.75
CA SER A 190 -0.55 -7.00 18.28
C SER A 190 -0.63 -6.97 19.82
N ASP A 191 -0.55 -8.15 20.43
CA ASP A 191 -0.51 -8.43 21.87
C ASP A 191 0.93 -8.63 22.40
N PHE A 192 1.95 -8.30 21.58
CA PHE A 192 3.36 -8.42 21.97
C PHE A 192 3.67 -7.66 23.26
N ASN A 193 4.11 -8.40 24.29
CA ASN A 193 4.62 -7.82 25.52
C ASN A 193 6.15 -7.66 25.39
N PRO A 194 6.72 -6.45 25.62
CA PRO A 194 8.17 -6.24 25.59
C PRO A 194 8.97 -7.18 26.51
N SER A 195 8.31 -7.75 27.53
CA SER A 195 8.90 -8.76 28.44
C SER A 195 9.23 -10.08 27.74
N ASP A 196 8.60 -10.39 26.60
CA ASP A 196 8.78 -11.63 25.84
C ASP A 196 10.09 -11.66 25.02
N ILE A 197 10.81 -10.53 24.94
CA ILE A 197 12.09 -10.43 24.22
C ILE A 197 13.16 -11.35 24.83
N TRP A 198 13.12 -11.58 26.15
CA TRP A 198 14.10 -12.44 26.83
C TRP A 198 13.80 -13.93 26.68
N SER A 199 12.56 -14.32 26.41
CA SER A 199 12.16 -15.72 26.19
C SER A 199 12.51 -16.22 24.78
N ILE A 200 12.52 -15.34 23.78
CA ILE A 200 12.83 -15.72 22.38
C ILE A 200 14.33 -15.99 22.18
N LYS A 201 15.23 -15.26 22.88
CA LYS A 201 16.68 -15.51 22.81
C LYS A 201 17.11 -16.86 23.42
N GLY A 202 16.28 -17.48 24.26
CA GLY A 202 16.60 -18.76 24.90
C GLY A 202 16.43 -20.00 24.02
N ASN A 203 15.69 -19.91 22.90
CA ASN A 203 15.33 -21.06 22.08
C ASN A 203 16.14 -21.21 20.78
N ILE A 204 17.05 -20.27 20.47
CA ILE A 204 17.91 -20.34 19.27
C ILE A 204 19.28 -20.99 19.58
N SER A 205 19.59 -21.32 20.85
CA SER A 205 20.90 -21.86 21.27
C SER A 205 20.90 -23.32 21.78
N ARG A 206 19.88 -24.13 21.49
CA ARG A 206 19.81 -25.52 22.00
C ARG A 206 19.58 -26.61 20.94
N ASN A 207 20.11 -26.45 19.73
CA ASN A 207 20.23 -27.57 18.78
C ASN A 207 21.46 -27.40 17.87
N THR A 208 22.65 -27.47 18.49
CA THR A 208 23.91 -27.85 17.84
C THR A 208 24.63 -28.83 18.74
#